data_AF-A0AAD7I2R9-F1
#
_entry.id   AF-A0AAD7I2R9-F1
#
_cell.length_a   1.000
_cell.length_b   1.000
_cell.length_c   1.000
_cell.angle_alpha   90.00
_cell.angle_beta   90.00
_cell.angle_gamma   90.00
#
_symmetry.space_group_name_H-M   'P 1'
#
loop_
_entity.id
_entity.type
_entity.pdbx_description
1 polymer ?
#
loop_
_entity_poly.entity_id
_entity_poly.type
_entity_poly.pdbx_seq_one_letter_code
_entity_poly.pdbx_strand_id
1 'polypeptide(L)'
;DARFIAMSGHAGLRHFKKGISFVSQWTGTEHKEMQRVFLGVMAGAVRAEVLTVVKSLIDFIYYAQFQSHTSTTLGALQACLDTFHAHKQILLDLGIREHFNIPKIHSLQHYVNAIWALGSADGYNTEAPERLHIDFAKKAYRSSNKRDYTAQMTLWLQHQEAFALRESYLDWLEKKLSRASAAVEDDNDSDDDEAPPSAPREEEVTVQLPVSKLPTIAYSIAKSAPFPDVIVPQLETIYGAVDFIPAFTVFIKKYFSRSSITPNRHDRFALYKQLSLQLARNRYISDKVRVRRLRATPAIRAKGRSPGSPAHFDTALIIEDPSNYSPSAGVEGLRIAQIRAIFTLPPQYGTYPHPLAYIEWFTGFNQPDKTTGMYTVHRSSRGQRRNAAIVSVEHIVRPCHLMGKSGLKIDRKWTTDNVIDQATYFYFNPYIDVDTFSRDRLG
;
A
#
# COMPACT_ATOMS: atom_id res chain seq x y z
N ASP A 1 4.98 16.19 -17.85
CA ASP A 1 5.94 15.10 -18.09
C ASP A 1 7.07 14.97 -17.09
N ALA A 2 8.00 15.91 -16.98
CA ALA A 2 9.17 15.75 -16.07
C ALA A 2 8.79 15.34 -14.63
N ARG A 3 7.70 15.89 -14.08
CA ARG A 3 7.17 15.53 -12.76
C ARG A 3 6.63 14.11 -12.65
N PHE A 4 6.03 13.59 -13.72
CA PHE A 4 5.59 12.19 -13.78
C PHE A 4 6.79 11.24 -13.81
N ILE A 5 7.85 11.60 -14.54
CA ILE A 5 9.10 10.82 -14.65
C ILE A 5 9.88 10.82 -13.33
N ALA A 6 9.88 11.94 -12.61
CA ALA A 6 10.58 12.08 -11.33
C ALA A 6 9.78 11.54 -10.14
N MET A 7 8.56 11.05 -10.35
CA MET A 7 7.70 10.55 -9.27
C MET A 7 8.39 9.40 -8.53
N SER A 8 8.34 9.43 -7.21
CA SER A 8 8.95 8.39 -6.38
C SER A 8 8.24 7.04 -6.57
N GLY A 9 8.92 5.96 -6.22
CA GLY A 9 8.35 4.62 -6.27
C GLY A 9 7.43 4.33 -5.08
N HIS A 10 6.41 3.49 -5.30
CA HIS A 10 5.62 2.86 -4.25
C HIS A 10 5.19 1.45 -4.70
N ALA A 11 5.04 0.52 -3.76
CA ALA A 11 4.63 -0.85 -4.08
C ALA A 11 3.24 -0.88 -4.75
N GLY A 12 3.20 -1.30 -6.01
CA GLY A 12 1.95 -1.37 -6.80
C GLY A 12 1.56 -0.06 -7.51
N LEU A 13 2.39 1.00 -7.44
CA LEU A 13 2.21 2.21 -8.23
C LEU A 13 2.87 2.06 -9.59
N ARG A 14 2.13 2.29 -10.67
CA ARG A 14 2.70 2.30 -12.03
C ARG A 14 3.44 3.61 -12.26
N HIS A 15 4.68 3.51 -12.75
CA HIS A 15 5.51 4.66 -13.04
C HIS A 15 5.45 5.07 -14.52
N PHE A 16 5.24 6.36 -14.78
CA PHE A 16 5.17 6.95 -16.12
C PHE A 16 6.55 7.37 -16.62
N LYS A 17 7.40 6.37 -16.94
CA LYS A 17 8.83 6.55 -17.30
C LYS A 17 9.10 7.54 -18.45
N LYS A 18 8.14 7.70 -19.37
CA LYS A 18 8.23 8.60 -20.53
C LYS A 18 7.31 9.83 -20.39
N GLY A 19 6.80 10.10 -19.20
CA GLY A 19 5.73 11.07 -19.01
C GLY A 19 4.40 10.59 -19.57
N ILE A 20 3.48 11.52 -19.81
CA ILE A 20 2.12 11.23 -20.27
C ILE A 20 1.82 11.82 -21.66
N SER A 21 2.70 12.67 -22.21
CA SER A 21 2.47 13.31 -23.52
C SER A 21 2.38 12.32 -24.69
N PHE A 22 2.91 11.10 -24.55
CA PHE A 22 2.82 10.06 -25.59
C PHE A 22 1.55 9.20 -25.49
N VAL A 23 0.70 9.42 -24.47
CA VAL A 23 -0.51 8.62 -24.28
C VAL A 23 -1.63 9.20 -25.15
N SER A 24 -1.90 8.55 -26.28
CA SER A 24 -3.00 8.93 -27.18
C SER A 24 -4.35 8.40 -26.71
N GLN A 25 -4.38 7.19 -26.13
CA GLN A 25 -5.58 6.57 -25.58
C GLN A 25 -5.28 6.01 -24.19
N TRP A 26 -6.06 6.45 -23.21
CA TRP A 26 -5.92 6.02 -21.82
C TRP A 26 -6.70 4.73 -21.57
N THR A 27 -6.03 3.72 -21.03
CA THR A 27 -6.73 2.57 -20.44
C THR A 27 -7.28 2.93 -19.05
N GLY A 28 -8.30 2.20 -18.58
CA GLY A 28 -8.86 2.41 -17.24
C GLY A 28 -7.81 2.26 -16.13
N THR A 29 -6.91 1.28 -16.26
CA THR A 29 -5.79 1.09 -15.32
C THR A 29 -4.84 2.27 -15.33
N GLU A 30 -4.45 2.79 -16.51
CA GLU A 30 -3.57 3.97 -16.60
C GLU A 30 -4.21 5.21 -15.99
N HIS A 31 -5.51 5.38 -16.17
CA HIS A 31 -6.23 6.49 -15.57
C HIS A 31 -6.22 6.41 -14.04
N LYS A 32 -6.49 5.23 -13.46
CA LYS A 32 -6.42 5.00 -12.00
C LYS A 32 -5.01 5.27 -11.45
N GLU A 33 -3.97 4.81 -12.15
CA GLU A 33 -2.58 5.04 -11.71
C GLU A 33 -2.15 6.51 -11.83
N MET A 34 -2.60 7.22 -12.86
CA MET A 34 -2.37 8.66 -13.00
C MET A 34 -3.07 9.45 -11.89
N GLN A 35 -4.33 9.14 -11.59
CA GLN A 35 -5.11 9.79 -10.54
C GLN A 35 -4.41 9.75 -9.18
N ARG A 36 -3.74 8.63 -8.84
CA ARG A 36 -3.03 8.47 -7.56
C ARG A 36 -1.93 9.50 -7.30
N VAL A 37 -1.39 10.12 -8.35
CA VAL A 37 -0.27 11.08 -8.23
C VAL A 37 -0.60 12.45 -8.81
N PHE A 38 -1.76 12.61 -9.47
CA PHE A 38 -2.07 13.78 -10.29
C PHE A 38 -2.04 15.09 -9.50
N LEU A 39 -2.62 15.10 -8.28
CA LEU A 39 -2.62 16.31 -7.46
C LEU A 39 -1.21 16.76 -7.09
N GLY A 40 -0.33 15.82 -6.72
CA GLY A 40 1.07 16.11 -6.43
C GLY A 40 1.86 16.57 -7.65
N VAL A 41 1.56 16.00 -8.83
CA VAL A 41 2.15 16.47 -10.09
C VAL A 41 1.74 17.90 -10.40
N MET A 42 0.52 18.31 -10.09
CA MET A 42 0.01 19.66 -10.37
C MET A 42 0.41 20.69 -9.31
N ALA A 43 0.67 20.25 -8.07
CA ALA A 43 1.00 21.11 -6.94
C ALA A 43 2.22 22.01 -7.21
N GLY A 44 2.02 23.33 -7.22
CA GLY A 44 3.08 24.31 -7.52
C GLY A 44 3.43 24.47 -8.99
N ALA A 45 2.83 23.71 -9.92
CA ALA A 45 2.95 23.92 -11.36
C ALA A 45 1.82 24.79 -11.93
N VAL A 46 0.67 24.83 -11.24
CA VAL A 46 -0.51 25.58 -11.66
C VAL A 46 -0.94 26.58 -10.60
N ARG A 47 -1.81 27.50 -10.99
CA ARG A 47 -2.45 28.44 -10.06
C ARG A 47 -3.30 27.69 -9.03
N ALA A 48 -3.44 28.28 -7.85
CA ALA A 48 -4.14 27.67 -6.72
C ALA A 48 -5.61 27.33 -7.06
N GLU A 49 -6.28 28.20 -7.83
CA GLU A 49 -7.68 28.02 -8.23
C GLU A 49 -7.86 26.81 -9.15
N VAL A 50 -6.91 26.60 -10.09
CA VAL A 50 -6.90 25.39 -10.94
C VAL A 50 -6.69 24.14 -10.08
N LEU A 51 -5.81 24.23 -9.08
CA LEU A 51 -5.55 23.12 -8.18
C LEU A 51 -6.77 22.77 -7.32
N THR A 52 -7.56 23.77 -6.90
CA THR A 52 -8.85 23.56 -6.19
C THR A 52 -9.84 22.78 -7.05
N VAL A 53 -9.96 23.10 -8.34
CA VAL A 53 -10.83 22.37 -9.30
C VAL A 53 -10.36 20.93 -9.47
N VAL A 54 -9.05 20.70 -9.60
CA VAL A 54 -8.48 19.35 -9.73
C VAL A 54 -8.66 18.55 -8.43
N LYS A 55 -8.37 19.15 -7.28
CA LYS A 55 -8.51 18.52 -5.96
C LYS A 55 -9.95 18.09 -5.71
N SER A 56 -10.92 18.99 -5.94
CA SER A 56 -12.34 18.69 -5.73
C SER A 56 -12.81 17.51 -6.58
N LEU A 57 -12.40 17.40 -7.85
CA LEU A 57 -12.74 16.24 -8.67
C LEU A 57 -12.05 14.96 -8.22
N ILE A 58 -10.77 15.01 -7.84
CA ILE A 58 -10.06 13.82 -7.33
C ILE A 58 -10.71 13.36 -6.01
N ASP A 59 -10.95 14.27 -5.07
CA ASP A 59 -11.62 13.97 -3.80
C ASP A 59 -13.00 13.34 -4.07
N PHE A 60 -13.78 13.89 -4.99
CA PHE A 60 -15.06 13.31 -5.42
C PHE A 60 -14.89 11.87 -5.91
N ILE A 61 -13.92 11.62 -6.80
CA ILE A 61 -13.64 10.29 -7.35
C ILE A 61 -13.26 9.30 -6.23
N TYR A 62 -12.51 9.75 -5.21
CA TYR A 62 -12.12 8.90 -4.09
C TYR A 62 -13.30 8.60 -3.15
N TYR A 63 -14.10 9.61 -2.81
CA TYR A 63 -15.31 9.40 -2.01
C TYR A 63 -16.32 8.49 -2.72
N ALA A 64 -16.50 8.63 -4.03
CA ALA A 64 -17.41 7.80 -4.81
C ALA A 64 -16.96 6.31 -4.89
N GLN A 65 -15.70 6.01 -4.57
CA GLN A 65 -15.18 4.63 -4.51
C GLN A 65 -15.43 3.94 -3.17
N PHE A 66 -16.04 4.62 -2.20
CA PHE A 66 -16.34 4.01 -0.92
C PHE A 66 -17.41 2.92 -1.07
N GLN A 67 -17.20 1.81 -0.38
CA GLN A 67 -18.14 0.67 -0.34
C GLN A 67 -19.16 0.81 0.79
N SER A 68 -19.01 1.84 1.62
CA SER A 68 -19.95 2.18 2.69
C SER A 68 -19.94 3.69 2.86
N HIS A 69 -21.13 4.28 2.94
CA HIS A 69 -21.29 5.72 3.08
C HIS A 69 -22.00 6.07 4.39
N THR A 70 -21.57 7.16 5.01
CA THR A 70 -22.27 7.85 6.09
C THR A 70 -22.75 9.21 5.61
N SER A 71 -23.67 9.85 6.35
CA SER A 71 -24.11 11.23 6.08
C SER A 71 -22.93 12.20 5.96
N THR A 72 -21.89 12.03 6.78
CA THR A 72 -20.64 12.81 6.69
C THR A 72 -19.94 12.62 5.36
N THR A 73 -19.77 11.38 4.88
CA THR A 73 -19.10 11.11 3.61
C THR A 73 -19.91 11.56 2.40
N LEU A 74 -21.24 11.50 2.46
CA LEU A 74 -22.11 12.01 1.40
C LEU A 74 -22.12 13.54 1.37
N GLY A 75 -22.11 14.18 2.54
CA GLY A 75 -21.89 15.62 2.65
C GLY A 75 -20.54 16.04 2.07
N ALA A 76 -19.46 15.29 2.35
CA ALA A 76 -18.15 15.55 1.78
C ALA A 76 -18.13 15.36 0.25
N LEU A 77 -18.79 14.31 -0.26
CA LEU A 77 -18.93 14.06 -1.69
C LEU A 77 -19.68 15.22 -2.40
N GLN A 78 -20.78 15.70 -1.81
CA GLN A 78 -21.52 16.86 -2.32
C GLN A 78 -20.68 18.14 -2.29
N ALA A 79 -19.99 18.40 -1.16
CA ALA A 79 -19.13 19.57 -1.01
C ALA A 79 -18.00 19.60 -2.05
N CYS A 80 -17.47 18.43 -2.46
CA CYS A 80 -16.51 18.34 -3.55
C CYS A 80 -17.13 18.82 -4.87
N LEU A 81 -18.36 18.39 -5.18
CA LEU A 81 -19.05 18.80 -6.41
C LEU A 81 -19.39 20.30 -6.41
N ASP A 82 -19.84 20.83 -5.27
CA ASP A 82 -20.15 22.26 -5.09
C ASP A 82 -18.89 23.10 -5.29
N THR A 83 -17.77 22.67 -4.67
CA THR A 83 -16.46 23.31 -4.83
C THR A 83 -16.00 23.30 -6.29
N PHE A 84 -16.17 22.17 -6.98
CA PHE A 84 -15.86 22.06 -8.41
C PHE A 84 -16.69 23.05 -9.23
N HIS A 85 -18.00 23.10 -9.03
CA HIS A 85 -18.87 24.01 -9.77
C HIS A 85 -18.64 25.48 -9.48
N ALA A 86 -18.27 25.84 -8.25
CA ALA A 86 -17.92 27.20 -7.87
C ALA A 86 -16.62 27.70 -8.53
N HIS A 87 -15.66 26.82 -8.82
CA HIS A 87 -14.33 27.21 -9.30
C HIS A 87 -14.03 26.84 -10.75
N LYS A 88 -14.82 25.95 -11.39
CA LYS A 88 -14.53 25.44 -12.76
C LYS A 88 -14.43 26.52 -13.84
N GLN A 89 -15.03 27.70 -13.63
CA GLN A 89 -15.00 28.84 -14.55
C GLN A 89 -13.56 29.23 -14.91
N ILE A 90 -12.62 29.05 -13.98
CA ILE A 90 -11.20 29.34 -14.19
C ILE A 90 -10.58 28.59 -15.37
N LEU A 91 -11.11 27.41 -15.72
CA LEU A 91 -10.65 26.63 -16.87
C LEU A 91 -11.15 27.21 -18.19
N LEU A 92 -12.29 27.90 -18.19
CA LEU A 92 -12.79 28.65 -19.35
C LEU A 92 -12.01 29.96 -19.51
N ASP A 93 -11.79 30.68 -18.42
CA ASP A 93 -11.08 31.97 -18.42
C ASP A 93 -9.63 31.83 -18.91
N LEU A 94 -9.00 30.68 -18.65
CA LEU A 94 -7.67 30.33 -19.15
C LEU A 94 -7.67 29.78 -20.58
N GLY A 95 -8.83 29.63 -21.23
CA GLY A 95 -8.96 29.04 -22.56
C GLY A 95 -8.60 27.54 -22.61
N ILE A 96 -8.57 26.85 -21.48
CA ILE A 96 -8.27 25.39 -21.43
C ILE A 96 -9.43 24.59 -22.03
N ARG A 97 -10.65 25.12 -21.94
CA ARG A 97 -11.87 24.50 -22.45
C ARG A 97 -12.92 25.56 -22.77
N GLU A 98 -13.82 25.26 -23.69
CA GLU A 98 -14.90 26.16 -24.12
C GLU A 98 -16.18 26.03 -23.27
N HIS A 99 -16.55 24.81 -22.86
CA HIS A 99 -17.75 24.57 -22.04
C HIS A 99 -17.65 23.30 -21.19
N PHE A 100 -18.54 23.15 -20.21
CA PHE A 100 -18.66 21.97 -19.35
C PHE A 100 -19.85 21.05 -19.67
N ASN A 101 -20.46 21.20 -20.86
CA ASN A 101 -21.53 20.33 -21.37
C ASN A 101 -21.01 18.93 -21.71
N ILE A 102 -20.62 18.18 -20.67
CA ILE A 102 -19.98 16.87 -20.77
C ILE A 102 -20.84 15.90 -19.96
N PRO A 103 -21.41 14.85 -20.60
CA PRO A 103 -22.31 13.93 -19.92
C PRO A 103 -21.73 13.34 -18.63
N LYS A 104 -20.44 13.01 -18.62
CA LYS A 104 -19.74 12.48 -17.42
C LYS A 104 -19.62 13.49 -16.27
N ILE A 105 -19.58 14.79 -16.57
CA ILE A 105 -19.56 15.83 -15.52
C ILE A 105 -20.98 16.07 -15.02
N HIS A 106 -21.97 16.11 -15.92
CA HIS A 106 -23.37 16.21 -15.52
C HIS A 106 -23.79 15.03 -14.64
N SER A 107 -23.36 13.80 -14.96
CA SER A 107 -23.71 12.62 -14.18
C SER A 107 -23.27 12.70 -12.72
N LEU A 108 -22.23 13.48 -12.39
CA LEU A 108 -21.76 13.63 -11.01
C LEU A 108 -22.84 14.21 -10.08
N GLN A 109 -23.74 15.03 -10.62
CA GLN A 109 -24.86 15.64 -9.88
C GLN A 109 -25.84 14.61 -9.31
N HIS A 110 -25.87 13.41 -9.89
CA HIS A 110 -26.80 12.35 -9.51
C HIS A 110 -26.20 11.36 -8.51
N TYR A 111 -24.90 11.43 -8.22
CA TYR A 111 -24.23 10.41 -7.39
C TYR A 111 -24.78 10.33 -5.97
N VAL A 112 -24.96 11.46 -5.29
CA VAL A 112 -25.45 11.46 -3.90
C VAL A 112 -26.84 10.84 -3.82
N ASN A 113 -27.75 11.25 -4.71
CA ASN A 113 -29.11 10.72 -4.77
C ASN A 113 -29.13 9.23 -5.16
N ALA A 114 -28.29 8.84 -6.13
CA ALA A 114 -28.17 7.44 -6.53
C ALA A 114 -27.62 6.58 -5.40
N ILE A 115 -26.61 7.05 -4.66
CA ILE A 115 -26.05 6.30 -3.53
C ILE A 115 -27.08 6.15 -2.40
N TRP A 116 -27.86 7.21 -2.14
CA TRP A 116 -28.98 7.14 -1.19
C TRP A 116 -30.04 6.11 -1.59
N ALA A 117 -30.40 6.06 -2.88
CA ALA A 117 -31.47 5.21 -3.37
C ALA A 117 -31.03 3.75 -3.60
N LEU A 118 -29.79 3.52 -4.01
CA LEU A 118 -29.33 2.24 -4.58
C LEU A 118 -28.13 1.63 -3.83
N GLY A 119 -27.51 2.35 -2.89
CA GLY A 119 -26.29 1.94 -2.21
C GLY A 119 -25.00 2.39 -2.91
N SER A 120 -23.84 1.91 -2.45
CA SER A 120 -22.53 2.31 -2.97
C SER A 120 -22.34 2.00 -4.45
N ALA A 121 -21.48 2.76 -5.12
CA ALA A 121 -21.28 2.67 -6.57
C ALA A 121 -20.53 1.41 -7.04
N ASP A 122 -19.89 0.67 -6.14
CA ASP A 122 -19.09 -0.50 -6.46
C ASP A 122 -19.91 -1.68 -7.01
N GLY A 123 -21.21 -1.75 -6.68
CA GLY A 123 -22.14 -2.76 -7.21
C GLY A 123 -22.66 -2.50 -8.63
N TYR A 124 -22.48 -1.29 -9.18
CA TYR A 124 -23.13 -0.85 -10.43
C TYR A 124 -22.15 -0.53 -11.56
N ASN A 125 -20.89 -0.96 -11.46
CA ASN A 125 -19.89 -0.73 -12.50
C ASN A 125 -19.99 -1.76 -13.64
N THR A 126 -19.43 -1.42 -14.80
CA THR A 126 -19.40 -2.29 -15.98
C THR A 126 -18.17 -3.19 -16.04
N GLU A 127 -17.33 -3.23 -15.00
CA GLU A 127 -16.08 -4.02 -15.03
C GLU A 127 -16.39 -5.52 -15.07
N ALA A 128 -17.41 -5.96 -14.31
CA ALA A 128 -17.85 -7.36 -14.31
C ALA A 128 -18.35 -7.82 -15.69
N PRO A 129 -19.34 -7.18 -16.33
CA PRO A 129 -19.78 -7.57 -17.66
C PRO A 129 -18.67 -7.43 -18.71
N GLU A 130 -17.79 -6.42 -18.63
CA GLU A 130 -16.64 -6.28 -19.53
C GLU A 130 -15.63 -7.45 -19.37
N ARG A 131 -15.40 -7.93 -18.14
CA ARG A 131 -14.56 -9.11 -17.89
C ARG A 131 -15.18 -10.37 -18.50
N LEU A 132 -16.49 -10.52 -18.37
CA LEU A 132 -17.24 -11.64 -18.96
C LEU A 132 -17.19 -11.62 -20.49
N HIS A 133 -17.06 -10.47 -21.14
CA HIS A 133 -16.85 -10.42 -22.60
C HIS A 133 -15.56 -11.11 -23.05
N ILE A 134 -14.53 -11.23 -22.19
CA ILE A 134 -13.32 -12.00 -22.54
C ILE A 134 -13.67 -13.48 -22.69
N ASP A 135 -14.37 -14.02 -21.69
CA ASP A 135 -14.63 -15.44 -21.59
C ASP A 135 -15.79 -15.87 -22.51
N PHE A 136 -16.85 -15.07 -22.59
CA PHE A 136 -18.04 -15.42 -23.36
C PHE A 136 -18.04 -14.96 -24.82
N ALA A 137 -17.36 -13.86 -25.14
CA ALA A 137 -17.33 -13.34 -26.51
C ALA A 137 -15.98 -13.57 -27.19
N LYS A 138 -14.87 -13.10 -26.61
CA LYS A 138 -13.55 -13.13 -27.30
C LYS A 138 -13.01 -14.55 -27.48
N LYS A 139 -13.08 -15.41 -26.47
CA LYS A 139 -12.63 -16.82 -26.59
C LYS A 139 -13.51 -17.61 -27.57
N ALA A 140 -14.83 -17.46 -27.46
CA ALA A 140 -15.78 -18.07 -28.38
C ALA A 140 -15.52 -17.63 -29.83
N TYR A 141 -15.38 -16.32 -30.07
CA TYR A 141 -15.12 -15.78 -31.41
C TYR A 141 -13.79 -16.26 -31.99
N ARG A 142 -12.72 -16.29 -31.19
CA ARG A 142 -11.40 -16.82 -31.61
C ARG A 142 -11.43 -18.31 -31.95
N SER A 143 -12.33 -19.06 -31.32
CA SER A 143 -12.52 -20.49 -31.56
C SER A 143 -13.43 -20.78 -32.76
N SER A 144 -14.06 -19.75 -33.33
CA SER A 144 -14.89 -19.85 -34.53
C SER A 144 -14.07 -19.70 -35.81
N ASN A 145 -14.63 -20.16 -36.93
CA ASN A 145 -14.06 -19.90 -38.26
C ASN A 145 -14.38 -18.47 -38.79
N LYS A 146 -15.01 -17.62 -37.96
CA LYS A 146 -15.43 -16.22 -38.25
C LYS A 146 -16.50 -16.04 -39.32
N ARG A 147 -17.12 -17.12 -39.82
CA ARG A 147 -18.26 -17.10 -40.73
C ARG A 147 -19.51 -17.55 -39.96
N ASP A 148 -20.60 -16.78 -40.00
CA ASP A 148 -21.81 -17.06 -39.21
C ASP A 148 -21.48 -17.35 -37.73
N TYR A 149 -20.55 -16.55 -37.20
CA TYR A 149 -19.85 -16.81 -35.94
C TYR A 149 -20.79 -16.89 -34.73
N THR A 150 -21.97 -16.26 -34.78
CA THR A 150 -22.94 -16.27 -33.68
C THR A 150 -23.34 -17.69 -33.29
N ALA A 151 -23.73 -18.54 -34.25
CA ALA A 151 -24.13 -19.92 -33.96
C ALA A 151 -22.98 -20.75 -33.40
N GLN A 152 -21.77 -20.56 -33.94
CA GLN A 152 -20.56 -21.24 -33.45
C GLN A 152 -20.18 -20.78 -32.05
N MET A 153 -20.31 -19.49 -31.74
CA MET A 153 -20.06 -18.95 -30.42
C MET A 153 -21.08 -19.50 -29.40
N THR A 154 -22.36 -19.57 -29.76
CA THR A 154 -23.40 -20.16 -28.90
C THR A 154 -23.12 -21.64 -28.60
N LEU A 155 -22.79 -22.43 -29.63
CA LEU A 155 -22.43 -23.84 -29.45
C LEU A 155 -21.17 -24.01 -28.60
N TRP A 156 -20.16 -23.17 -28.82
CA TRP A 156 -18.95 -23.17 -28.00
C TRP A 156 -19.26 -22.90 -26.53
N LEU A 157 -20.14 -21.94 -26.23
CA LEU A 157 -20.58 -21.64 -24.87
C LEU A 157 -21.34 -22.80 -24.23
N GLN A 158 -22.26 -23.44 -24.96
CA GLN A 158 -22.97 -24.63 -24.50
C GLN A 158 -22.00 -25.75 -24.11
N HIS A 159 -20.95 -25.96 -24.91
CA HIS A 159 -19.91 -26.94 -24.57
C HIS A 159 -19.16 -26.54 -23.30
N GLN A 160 -18.75 -25.27 -23.15
CA GLN A 160 -18.07 -24.82 -21.92
C GLN A 160 -18.93 -25.02 -20.68
N GLU A 161 -20.23 -24.73 -20.77
CA GLU A 161 -21.18 -24.92 -19.67
C GLU A 161 -21.35 -26.40 -19.31
N ALA A 162 -21.46 -27.28 -20.31
CA ALA A 162 -21.52 -28.72 -20.10
C ALA A 162 -20.25 -29.27 -19.42
N PHE A 163 -19.07 -28.79 -19.82
CA PHE A 163 -17.81 -29.16 -19.16
C PHE A 163 -17.76 -28.67 -17.72
N ALA A 164 -18.13 -27.40 -17.46
CA ALA A 164 -18.12 -26.84 -16.10
C ALA A 164 -19.09 -27.57 -15.16
N LEU A 165 -20.28 -27.93 -15.64
CA LEU A 165 -21.24 -28.75 -14.90
C LEU A 165 -20.68 -30.14 -14.59
N ARG A 166 -20.04 -30.79 -15.57
CA ARG A 166 -19.41 -32.10 -15.38
C ARG A 166 -18.26 -32.04 -14.37
N GLU A 167 -17.39 -31.04 -14.46
CA GLU A 167 -16.28 -30.83 -13.53
C GLU A 167 -16.78 -30.60 -12.10
N SER A 168 -17.81 -29.75 -11.94
CA SER A 168 -18.46 -29.50 -10.64
C SER A 168 -19.07 -30.77 -10.05
N TYR A 169 -19.68 -31.61 -10.88
CA TYR A 169 -20.23 -32.90 -10.45
C TYR A 169 -19.14 -33.89 -10.00
N LEU A 170 -17.98 -33.92 -10.68
CA LEU A 170 -16.85 -34.76 -10.31
C LEU A 170 -16.23 -34.32 -8.97
N ASP A 171 -16.02 -33.01 -8.77
CA ASP A 171 -15.51 -32.46 -7.50
C ASP A 171 -16.48 -32.75 -6.32
N TRP A 172 -17.79 -32.65 -6.56
CA TRP A 172 -18.80 -33.05 -5.58
C TRP A 172 -18.73 -34.54 -5.23
N LEU A 173 -18.58 -35.42 -6.23
CA LEU A 173 -18.44 -36.86 -6.02
C LEU A 173 -17.18 -37.20 -5.22
N GLU A 174 -16.05 -36.59 -5.55
CA GLU A 174 -14.78 -36.80 -4.85
C GLU A 174 -14.87 -36.39 -3.37
N LYS A 175 -15.48 -35.24 -3.09
CA LYS A 175 -15.76 -34.78 -1.71
C LYS A 175 -16.72 -35.70 -0.96
N LYS A 176 -17.67 -36.33 -1.66
CA LYS A 176 -18.61 -37.28 -1.05
C LYS A 176 -17.91 -38.61 -0.73
N LEU A 177 -17.06 -39.10 -1.63
CA LEU A 177 -16.27 -40.32 -1.43
C LEU A 177 -15.23 -40.16 -0.32
N SER A 178 -14.58 -39.00 -0.21
CA SER A 178 -13.64 -38.72 0.89
C SER A 178 -14.34 -38.65 2.25
N ARG A 179 -15.56 -38.09 2.32
CA ARG A 179 -16.39 -38.14 3.54
C ARG A 179 -16.88 -39.54 3.89
N ALA A 180 -17.23 -40.34 2.88
CA ALA A 180 -17.70 -41.70 3.10
C ALA A 180 -16.56 -42.64 3.55
N SER A 181 -15.34 -42.48 3.01
CA SER A 181 -14.16 -43.23 3.47
C SER A 181 -13.75 -42.84 4.90
N ALA A 182 -13.80 -41.56 5.26
CA ALA A 182 -13.56 -41.11 6.63
C ALA A 182 -14.62 -41.62 7.64
N ALA A 183 -15.83 -41.97 7.20
CA ALA A 183 -16.89 -42.51 8.05
C ALA A 183 -16.83 -44.05 8.20
N VAL A 184 -16.02 -44.75 7.40
CA VAL A 184 -15.85 -46.22 7.46
C VAL A 184 -14.62 -46.61 8.29
N GLU A 185 -13.71 -45.68 8.58
CA GLU A 185 -12.58 -45.90 9.49
C GLU A 185 -12.95 -45.76 10.98
N ASP A 186 -14.19 -45.37 11.31
CA ASP A 186 -14.68 -45.15 12.69
C ASP A 186 -15.57 -46.31 13.21
N ASP A 187 -15.62 -47.44 12.49
CA ASP A 187 -16.47 -48.61 12.83
C ASP A 187 -15.65 -49.88 13.13
N ASN A 188 -14.40 -49.71 13.56
CA ASN A 188 -13.59 -50.79 14.12
C ASN A 188 -13.36 -50.51 15.62
N ASP A 189 -14.43 -50.75 16.39
CA ASP A 189 -14.40 -50.81 17.85
C ASP A 189 -13.40 -51.91 18.29
N SER A 190 -12.29 -51.47 18.86
CA SER A 190 -11.66 -52.21 19.96
C SER A 190 -11.66 -51.29 21.16
N ASP A 191 -12.53 -51.61 22.11
CA ASP A 191 -12.52 -51.15 23.49
C ASP A 191 -11.08 -51.09 24.01
N ASP A 192 -10.58 -49.88 24.25
CA ASP A 192 -9.65 -49.61 25.34
C ASP A 192 -9.77 -48.13 25.72
N ASP A 193 -10.34 -47.92 26.91
CA ASP A 193 -10.29 -46.67 27.65
C ASP A 193 -8.82 -46.26 27.88
N GLU A 194 -8.26 -45.44 27.00
CA GLU A 194 -7.06 -44.69 27.31
C GLU A 194 -7.16 -43.25 26.80
N ALA A 195 -7.42 -42.35 27.75
CA ALA A 195 -7.40 -40.91 27.53
C ALA A 195 -6.09 -40.50 26.83
N PRO A 196 -6.15 -39.67 25.78
CA PRO A 196 -4.94 -39.23 25.11
C PRO A 196 -4.08 -38.41 26.08
N PRO A 197 -2.76 -38.67 26.13
CA PRO A 197 -1.86 -37.93 26.98
C PRO A 197 -1.92 -36.45 26.59
N SER A 198 -2.12 -35.63 27.60
CA SER A 198 -1.95 -34.18 27.52
C SER A 198 -0.61 -33.91 26.82
N ALA A 199 -0.67 -33.12 25.74
CA ALA A 199 0.51 -32.56 25.11
C ALA A 199 1.42 -31.98 26.20
N PRO A 200 2.77 -32.08 26.06
CA PRO A 200 3.67 -31.50 27.05
C PRO A 200 3.28 -30.04 27.22
N ARG A 201 2.93 -29.67 28.45
CA ARG A 201 2.92 -28.27 28.87
C ARG A 201 4.27 -27.72 28.47
N GLU A 202 4.29 -26.87 27.44
CA GLU A 202 5.36 -25.90 27.30
C GLU A 202 5.36 -25.14 28.64
N GLU A 203 6.42 -25.33 29.42
CA GLU A 203 6.69 -24.45 30.54
C GLU A 203 6.89 -23.06 29.92
N GLU A 204 5.80 -22.29 29.90
CA GLU A 204 5.85 -20.85 29.74
C GLU A 204 6.71 -20.30 30.88
N VAL A 205 8.01 -20.18 30.61
CA VAL A 205 8.86 -19.26 31.34
C VAL A 205 8.34 -17.88 30.97
N THR A 206 7.42 -17.40 31.79
CA THR A 206 6.85 -16.05 31.75
C THR A 206 7.95 -15.07 32.11
N VAL A 207 8.77 -14.71 31.12
CA VAL A 207 9.52 -13.46 31.17
C VAL A 207 8.51 -12.37 30.89
N GLN A 208 7.97 -11.78 31.96
CA GLN A 208 7.14 -10.57 31.89
C GLN A 208 7.99 -9.41 31.34
N LEU A 209 8.03 -9.30 30.02
CA LEU A 209 8.27 -8.03 29.34
C LEU A 209 6.94 -7.28 29.31
N PRO A 210 6.95 -5.94 29.47
CA PRO A 210 5.73 -5.17 29.62
C PRO A 210 4.83 -5.37 28.39
N VAL A 211 3.63 -5.90 28.63
CA VAL A 211 2.57 -6.04 27.63
C VAL A 211 2.37 -4.69 26.96
N SER A 212 2.76 -4.59 25.68
CA SER A 212 2.56 -3.38 24.90
C SER A 212 1.07 -3.11 24.76
N LYS A 213 0.59 -1.96 25.28
CA LYS A 213 -0.79 -1.45 25.11
C LYS A 213 -1.18 -1.12 23.66
N LEU A 214 -0.37 -1.52 22.70
CA LEU A 214 -0.56 -1.23 21.28
C LEU A 214 -1.44 -2.31 20.65
N PRO A 215 -2.36 -1.95 19.74
CA PRO A 215 -3.07 -2.93 18.95
C PRO A 215 -2.05 -3.73 18.13
N THR A 216 -2.06 -5.05 18.28
CA THR A 216 -1.08 -5.93 17.63
C THR A 216 -1.18 -5.81 16.11
N ILE A 217 -0.15 -5.24 15.49
CA ILE A 217 -0.05 -5.17 14.03
C ILE A 217 0.43 -6.54 13.54
N ALA A 218 -0.44 -7.26 12.82
CA ALA A 218 -0.09 -8.53 12.22
C ALA A 218 0.84 -8.32 11.01
N TYR A 219 1.91 -9.09 10.94
CA TYR A 219 2.88 -9.06 9.86
C TYR A 219 3.36 -10.46 9.50
N SER A 220 3.92 -10.61 8.30
CA SER A 220 4.62 -11.81 7.85
C SER A 220 5.93 -11.45 7.17
N ILE A 221 6.93 -12.29 7.39
CA ILE A 221 8.29 -12.16 6.88
C ILE A 221 8.81 -13.53 6.44
N ALA A 222 9.86 -13.57 5.63
CA ALA A 222 10.46 -14.84 5.22
C ALA A 222 10.97 -15.61 6.46
N LYS A 223 10.80 -16.94 6.46
CA LYS A 223 11.28 -17.80 7.57
C LYS A 223 12.79 -17.69 7.78
N SER A 224 13.55 -17.53 6.69
CA SER A 224 14.99 -17.33 6.71
C SER A 224 15.38 -16.00 6.05
N ALA A 225 16.34 -15.32 6.66
CA ALA A 225 16.90 -14.08 6.14
C ALA A 225 17.71 -14.37 4.86
N PRO A 226 17.38 -13.77 3.71
CA PRO A 226 18.13 -13.99 2.47
C PRO A 226 19.58 -13.50 2.51
N PHE A 227 19.93 -12.62 3.45
CA PHE A 227 21.28 -12.09 3.64
C PHE A 227 21.69 -12.28 5.11
N PRO A 228 22.19 -13.47 5.49
CA PRO A 228 22.38 -13.83 6.91
C PRO A 228 23.56 -13.10 7.59
N ASP A 229 24.60 -12.73 6.84
CA ASP A 229 25.90 -12.32 7.41
C ASP A 229 26.37 -10.93 6.96
N VAL A 230 25.48 -9.93 7.00
CA VAL A 230 25.84 -8.56 6.59
C VAL A 230 26.51 -7.80 7.73
N ILE A 231 27.72 -7.29 7.47
CA ILE A 231 28.50 -6.52 8.45
C ILE A 231 28.09 -5.04 8.47
N VAL A 232 28.34 -4.35 9.58
CA VAL A 232 27.97 -2.92 9.73
C VAL A 232 28.51 -2.02 8.61
N PRO A 233 29.77 -2.12 8.15
CA PRO A 233 30.25 -1.30 7.02
C PRO A 233 29.44 -1.50 5.73
N GLN A 234 28.88 -2.68 5.50
CA GLN A 234 27.98 -2.93 4.37
C GLN A 234 26.61 -2.30 4.59
N LEU A 235 26.08 -2.29 5.82
CA LEU A 235 24.86 -1.55 6.16
C LEU A 235 25.03 -0.04 5.91
N GLU A 236 26.16 0.53 6.35
CA GLU A 236 26.46 1.95 6.16
C GLU A 236 26.59 2.32 4.67
N THR A 237 27.32 1.52 3.89
CA THR A 237 27.66 1.84 2.48
C THR A 237 26.63 1.39 1.45
N ILE A 238 26.08 0.18 1.60
CA ILE A 238 25.18 -0.42 0.60
C ILE A 238 23.71 -0.07 0.91
N TYR A 239 23.33 -0.11 2.18
CA TYR A 239 21.97 0.21 2.62
C TYR A 239 21.78 1.70 2.96
N GLY A 240 22.86 2.47 3.07
CA GLY A 240 22.82 3.88 3.46
C GLY A 240 22.49 4.09 4.94
N ALA A 241 22.62 3.06 5.77
CA ALA A 241 22.35 3.11 7.21
C ALA A 241 23.57 3.67 7.97
N VAL A 242 23.95 4.91 7.68
CA VAL A 242 25.19 5.54 8.17
C VAL A 242 25.30 5.57 9.70
N ASP A 243 24.18 5.79 10.40
CA ASP A 243 24.12 5.90 11.85
C ASP A 243 23.60 4.61 12.52
N PHE A 244 23.88 3.44 11.90
CA PHE A 244 23.38 2.14 12.39
C PHE A 244 23.86 1.81 13.81
N ILE A 245 25.16 1.88 14.10
CA ILE A 245 25.69 1.58 15.45
C ILE A 245 25.12 2.53 16.52
N PRO A 246 25.11 3.86 16.34
CA PRO A 246 24.47 4.76 17.29
C PRO A 246 23.00 4.41 17.56
N ALA A 247 22.21 4.18 16.51
CA ALA A 247 20.79 3.84 16.64
C ALA A 247 20.59 2.48 17.34
N PHE A 248 21.41 1.48 17.01
CA PHE A 248 21.35 0.16 17.63
C PHE A 248 21.78 0.19 19.09
N THR A 249 22.81 0.98 19.43
CA THR A 249 23.25 1.16 20.82
C THR A 249 22.15 1.78 21.68
N VAL A 250 21.41 2.76 21.16
CA VAL A 250 20.25 3.35 21.85
C VAL A 250 19.17 2.29 22.07
N PHE A 251 18.89 1.46 21.06
CA PHE A 251 17.93 0.36 21.17
C PHE A 251 18.33 -0.68 22.23
N ILE A 252 19.58 -1.17 22.18
CA ILE A 252 20.11 -2.13 23.16
C ILE A 252 20.07 -1.57 24.58
N LYS A 253 20.49 -0.32 24.80
CA LYS A 253 20.41 0.30 26.13
C LYS A 253 18.98 0.42 26.65
N LYS A 254 18.01 0.66 25.76
CA LYS A 254 16.60 0.80 26.13
C LYS A 254 15.94 -0.52 26.51
N TYR A 255 16.16 -1.59 25.73
CA TYR A 255 15.46 -2.87 25.90
C TYR A 255 16.29 -3.94 26.63
N PHE A 256 17.62 -3.82 26.61
CA PHE A 256 18.57 -4.77 27.20
C PHE A 256 19.57 -4.04 28.09
N SER A 257 19.07 -3.26 29.06
CA SER A 257 19.87 -2.41 29.95
C SER A 257 20.93 -3.13 30.79
N ARG A 258 20.80 -4.46 30.94
CA ARG A 258 21.75 -5.33 31.66
C ARG A 258 22.83 -5.94 30.76
N SER A 259 22.79 -5.73 29.44
CA SER A 259 23.80 -6.26 28.53
C SER A 259 25.11 -5.48 28.66
N SER A 260 26.22 -6.20 28.86
CA SER A 260 27.58 -5.64 28.86
C SER A 260 28.18 -5.52 27.45
N ILE A 261 27.50 -6.07 26.44
CA ILE A 261 28.02 -6.14 25.07
C ILE A 261 27.67 -4.85 24.34
N THR A 262 28.70 -4.19 23.81
CA THR A 262 28.55 -2.97 23.02
C THR A 262 28.54 -3.29 21.52
N PRO A 263 27.57 -2.73 20.77
CA PRO A 263 27.58 -2.80 19.32
C PRO A 263 28.90 -2.35 18.69
N ASN A 264 29.43 -3.15 17.79
CA ASN A 264 30.70 -2.89 17.12
C ASN A 264 30.59 -3.07 15.60
N ARG A 265 31.62 -2.63 14.87
CA ARG A 265 31.64 -2.64 13.39
C ARG A 265 31.74 -4.03 12.75
N HIS A 266 32.14 -5.04 13.52
CA HIS A 266 32.31 -6.41 13.04
C HIS A 266 31.06 -7.27 13.28
N ASP A 267 30.04 -6.73 13.95
CA ASP A 267 28.77 -7.41 14.16
C ASP A 267 28.10 -7.75 12.82
N ARG A 268 27.46 -8.92 12.79
CA ARG A 268 26.76 -9.46 11.62
C ARG A 268 25.27 -9.49 11.86
N PHE A 269 24.52 -9.13 10.84
CA PHE A 269 23.07 -9.03 10.89
C PHE A 269 22.43 -9.82 9.76
N ALA A 270 21.40 -10.58 10.12
CA ALA A 270 20.56 -11.31 9.19
C ALA A 270 19.47 -10.37 8.65
N LEU A 271 19.58 -9.97 7.39
CA LEU A 271 18.70 -8.98 6.73
C LEU A 271 17.63 -9.63 5.84
N TYR A 272 16.46 -9.00 5.86
CA TYR A 272 15.30 -9.36 5.06
C TYR A 272 15.08 -8.36 3.93
N LYS A 273 14.60 -8.88 2.79
CA LYS A 273 14.30 -8.06 1.61
C LYS A 273 13.03 -7.22 1.78
N GLN A 274 12.04 -7.78 2.48
CA GLN A 274 10.72 -7.21 2.57
C GLN A 274 9.96 -7.72 3.79
N LEU A 275 8.95 -6.95 4.18
CA LEU A 275 7.98 -7.23 5.22
C LEU A 275 6.58 -7.11 4.62
N SER A 276 5.66 -8.01 4.98
CA SER A 276 4.26 -7.93 4.58
C SER A 276 3.41 -7.57 5.80
N LEU A 277 2.74 -6.44 5.75
CA LEU A 277 1.91 -5.88 6.83
C LEU A 277 0.44 -6.15 6.55
N GLN A 278 -0.28 -6.68 7.52
CA GLN A 278 -1.74 -6.77 7.47
C GLN A 278 -2.32 -5.43 7.93
N LEU A 279 -3.08 -4.80 7.05
CA LEU A 279 -3.68 -3.50 7.36
C LEU A 279 -4.90 -3.65 8.26
N ALA A 280 -5.06 -2.70 9.18
CA ALA A 280 -6.26 -2.58 9.99
C ALA A 280 -7.52 -2.43 9.11
N ARG A 281 -8.64 -2.93 9.63
CA ARG A 281 -9.96 -2.80 8.99
C ARG A 281 -10.29 -1.32 8.78
N ASN A 282 -11.04 -1.07 7.73
CA ASN A 282 -11.56 0.24 7.40
C ASN A 282 -12.95 0.07 6.82
N ARG A 283 -13.91 0.73 7.44
CA ARG A 283 -15.34 0.58 7.13
C ARG A 283 -15.73 1.07 5.73
N TYR A 284 -14.93 1.94 5.11
CA TYR A 284 -15.26 2.57 3.82
C TYR A 284 -14.89 1.69 2.62
N ILE A 285 -14.30 0.53 2.86
CA ILE A 285 -13.75 -0.36 1.84
C ILE A 285 -14.07 -1.81 2.23
N SER A 286 -13.67 -2.75 1.36
CA SER A 286 -13.95 -4.17 1.55
C SER A 286 -13.40 -4.71 2.86
N ASP A 287 -14.20 -5.55 3.53
CA ASP A 287 -13.84 -6.29 4.74
C ASP A 287 -12.78 -7.38 4.51
N LYS A 288 -12.36 -7.59 3.25
CA LYS A 288 -11.27 -8.51 2.93
C LYS A 288 -9.98 -8.08 3.64
N VAL A 289 -9.27 -9.06 4.19
CA VAL A 289 -7.94 -8.83 4.78
C VAL A 289 -6.99 -8.31 3.70
N ARG A 290 -6.36 -7.16 3.97
CA ARG A 290 -5.45 -6.51 3.03
C ARG A 290 -4.03 -6.61 3.54
N VAL A 291 -3.13 -7.06 2.67
CA VAL A 291 -1.72 -7.18 2.96
C VAL A 291 -0.94 -6.23 2.05
N ARG A 292 -0.05 -5.42 2.63
CA ARG A 292 0.85 -4.52 1.91
C ARG A 292 2.30 -4.90 2.14
N ARG A 293 3.09 -4.85 1.07
CA ARG A 293 4.52 -5.14 1.12
C ARG A 293 5.32 -3.88 1.32
N LEU A 294 6.39 -4.02 2.09
CA LEU A 294 7.37 -2.99 2.36
C LEU A 294 8.75 -3.56 2.07
N ARG A 295 9.55 -2.87 1.27
CA ARG A 295 10.86 -3.34 0.81
C ARG A 295 12.00 -2.51 1.39
N ALA A 296 13.11 -3.21 1.66
CA ALA A 296 14.37 -2.65 2.10
C ALA A 296 15.51 -3.43 1.42
N THR A 297 15.67 -3.20 0.12
CA THR A 297 16.68 -3.88 -0.71
C THR A 297 17.59 -2.88 -1.40
N PRO A 298 18.91 -3.05 -1.34
CA PRO A 298 19.83 -2.21 -2.09
C PRO A 298 19.79 -2.53 -3.59
N ALA A 299 20.42 -1.69 -4.39
CA ALA A 299 20.56 -1.93 -5.82
C ALA A 299 21.41 -3.18 -6.06
N ILE A 300 20.93 -4.07 -6.92
CA ILE A 300 21.65 -5.28 -7.32
C ILE A 300 22.20 -5.03 -8.72
N ARG A 301 23.52 -5.15 -8.88
CA ARG A 301 24.16 -5.03 -10.19
C ARG A 301 23.74 -6.21 -11.08
N ALA A 302 23.61 -5.94 -12.37
CA ALA A 302 23.40 -6.98 -13.36
C ALA A 302 24.54 -8.01 -13.28
N LYS A 303 24.20 -9.30 -13.27
CA LYS A 303 25.17 -10.39 -13.23
C LYS A 303 24.82 -11.41 -14.31
N GLY A 304 25.70 -11.55 -15.29
CA GLY A 304 25.47 -12.43 -16.45
C GLY A 304 24.21 -12.02 -17.21
N ARG A 305 23.26 -12.96 -17.36
CA ARG A 305 21.98 -12.74 -18.05
C ARG A 305 20.90 -12.13 -17.15
N SER A 306 21.12 -12.00 -15.84
CA SER A 306 20.14 -11.41 -14.93
C SER A 306 20.26 -9.89 -14.94
N PRO A 307 19.18 -9.16 -15.29
CA PRO A 307 19.19 -7.70 -15.24
C PRO A 307 19.38 -7.24 -13.80
N GLY A 308 20.06 -6.11 -13.63
CA GLY A 308 20.18 -5.46 -12.32
C GLY A 308 18.82 -4.98 -11.83
N SER A 309 18.67 -4.84 -10.51
CA SER A 309 17.48 -4.26 -9.90
C SER A 309 17.84 -2.95 -9.19
N PRO A 310 17.00 -1.90 -9.30
CA PRO A 310 17.21 -0.66 -8.55
C PRO A 310 17.06 -0.90 -7.04
N ALA A 311 17.55 0.05 -6.25
CA ALA A 311 17.32 0.03 -4.81
C ALA A 311 15.86 0.33 -4.48
N HIS A 312 15.34 -0.29 -3.44
CA HIS A 312 14.01 -0.07 -2.90
C HIS A 312 14.09 0.10 -1.40
N PHE A 313 13.91 1.34 -0.94
CA PHE A 313 13.84 1.71 0.47
C PHE A 313 12.51 2.44 0.67
N ASP A 314 11.46 1.65 0.91
CA ASP A 314 10.09 2.14 0.98
C ASP A 314 9.89 3.00 2.25
N THR A 315 8.95 3.94 2.18
CA THR A 315 8.53 4.78 3.31
C THR A 315 7.30 4.21 4.00
N ALA A 316 7.20 4.40 5.31
CA ALA A 316 6.06 3.95 6.11
C ALA A 316 5.66 4.92 7.22
N LEU A 317 4.42 4.79 7.68
CA LEU A 317 3.94 5.37 8.93
C LEU A 317 4.28 4.44 10.08
N ILE A 318 4.94 5.02 11.08
CA ILE A 318 5.42 4.33 12.27
C ILE A 318 4.84 5.02 13.49
N ILE A 319 4.43 4.22 14.48
CA ILE A 319 3.94 4.72 15.76
C ILE A 319 5.10 5.35 16.51
N GLU A 320 5.07 6.68 16.67
CA GLU A 320 6.03 7.43 17.50
C GLU A 320 5.47 7.63 18.91
N ASP A 321 4.18 7.94 19.00
CA ASP A 321 3.48 8.16 20.27
C ASP A 321 2.28 7.20 20.40
N PRO A 322 2.46 6.07 21.11
CA PRO A 322 1.39 5.11 21.39
C PRO A 322 0.16 5.70 22.08
N SER A 323 0.29 6.78 22.85
CA SER A 323 -0.81 7.35 23.63
C SER A 323 -1.82 8.11 22.76
N ASN A 324 -1.33 8.70 21.66
CA ASN A 324 -2.13 9.44 20.70
C ASN A 324 -2.48 8.60 19.45
N TYR A 325 -2.00 7.37 19.36
CA TYR A 325 -2.26 6.51 18.21
C TYR A 325 -3.59 5.75 18.35
N SER A 326 -4.42 5.82 17.31
CA SER A 326 -5.58 4.96 17.15
C SER A 326 -5.60 4.31 15.76
N PRO A 327 -5.90 3.00 15.62
CA PRO A 327 -6.01 2.34 14.33
C PRO A 327 -7.07 2.89 13.40
N SER A 328 -8.02 3.70 13.87
CA SER A 328 -9.04 4.35 13.04
C SER A 328 -8.79 5.82 12.80
N ALA A 329 -7.86 6.43 13.56
CA ALA A 329 -7.51 7.83 13.42
C ALA A 329 -6.64 8.07 12.18
N GLY A 330 -6.45 9.35 11.83
CA GLY A 330 -5.70 9.80 10.68
C GLY A 330 -4.20 9.61 10.86
N VAL A 331 -3.49 10.71 11.12
CA VAL A 331 -2.02 10.71 11.26
C VAL A 331 -1.54 10.96 12.69
N GLU A 332 -2.45 11.02 13.65
CA GLU A 332 -2.15 11.25 15.06
C GLU A 332 -1.33 10.10 15.67
N GLY A 333 -0.30 10.44 16.45
CA GLY A 333 0.67 9.49 17.00
C GLY A 333 1.60 8.82 15.98
N LEU A 334 1.46 9.14 14.69
CA LEU A 334 2.24 8.56 13.61
C LEU A 334 3.30 9.52 13.09
N ARG A 335 4.41 8.94 12.62
CA ARG A 335 5.49 9.67 11.95
C ARG A 335 6.01 8.88 10.76
N ILE A 336 6.38 9.59 9.70
CA ILE A 336 6.92 8.97 8.49
C ILE A 336 8.40 8.66 8.69
N ALA A 337 8.80 7.45 8.29
CA ALA A 337 10.21 7.10 8.17
C ALA A 337 10.49 6.35 6.87
N GLN A 338 11.71 6.47 6.37
CA GLN A 338 12.24 5.59 5.33
C GLN A 338 12.92 4.40 5.98
N ILE A 339 12.59 3.19 5.53
CA ILE A 339 13.21 1.98 6.06
C ILE A 339 14.42 1.62 5.19
N ARG A 340 15.60 1.59 5.79
CA ARG A 340 16.83 1.18 5.08
C ARG A 340 17.12 -0.29 5.25
N ALA A 341 16.87 -0.87 6.41
CA ALA A 341 17.20 -2.27 6.69
C ALA A 341 16.15 -2.92 7.60
N ILE A 342 15.89 -4.20 7.39
CA ILE A 342 15.00 -5.04 8.22
C ILE A 342 15.81 -6.26 8.64
N PHE A 343 15.97 -6.51 9.94
CA PHE A 343 16.84 -7.56 10.47
C PHE A 343 16.28 -8.22 11.73
N THR A 344 16.81 -9.37 12.12
CA THR A 344 16.58 -9.95 13.45
C THR A 344 17.70 -9.59 14.39
N LEU A 345 17.37 -9.43 15.68
CA LEU A 345 18.38 -9.19 16.72
C LEU A 345 19.39 -10.35 16.74
N PRO A 346 20.71 -10.07 16.65
CA PRO A 346 21.71 -11.13 16.74
C PRO A 346 21.67 -11.80 18.13
N PRO A 347 21.79 -13.14 18.23
CA PRO A 347 21.63 -13.87 19.50
C PRO A 347 22.55 -13.40 20.63
N GLN A 348 23.73 -12.88 20.29
CA GLN A 348 24.68 -12.33 21.25
C GLN A 348 24.11 -11.15 22.07
N TYR A 349 23.10 -10.44 21.56
CA TYR A 349 22.45 -9.33 22.26
C TYR A 349 21.20 -9.76 23.04
N GLY A 350 20.83 -11.04 22.99
CA GLY A 350 19.63 -11.61 23.61
C GLY A 350 18.54 -11.94 22.58
N THR A 351 17.32 -12.13 23.07
CA THR A 351 16.15 -12.49 22.28
C THR A 351 15.14 -11.35 22.27
N TYR A 352 14.58 -11.05 21.10
CA TYR A 352 13.51 -10.07 20.95
C TYR A 352 12.40 -10.68 20.07
N PRO A 353 11.10 -10.52 20.41
CA PRO A 353 10.00 -11.28 19.79
C PRO A 353 9.72 -10.88 18.33
N HIS A 354 10.14 -9.68 17.94
CA HIS A 354 9.83 -9.11 16.63
C HIS A 354 11.10 -8.82 15.82
N PRO A 355 11.07 -8.90 14.49
CA PRO A 355 12.11 -8.29 13.67
C PRO A 355 12.24 -6.79 13.97
N LEU A 356 13.40 -6.26 13.67
CA LEU A 356 13.75 -4.86 13.84
C LEU A 356 13.93 -4.19 12.47
N ALA A 357 13.69 -2.89 12.41
CA ALA A 357 13.95 -2.08 11.25
C ALA A 357 14.83 -0.89 11.62
N TYR A 358 15.90 -0.66 10.85
CA TYR A 358 16.60 0.61 10.86
C TYR A 358 15.87 1.59 9.95
N ILE A 359 15.57 2.76 10.52
CA ILE A 359 14.75 3.78 9.88
C ILE A 359 15.41 5.16 9.94
N GLU A 360 15.09 5.99 8.96
CA GLU A 360 15.44 7.41 8.93
C GLU A 360 14.16 8.24 9.00
N TRP A 361 14.02 9.06 10.03
CA TRP A 361 12.82 9.85 10.28
C TRP A 361 12.68 11.03 9.31
N PHE A 362 11.44 11.28 8.89
CA PHE A 362 11.01 12.59 8.41
C PHE A 362 10.53 13.44 9.58
N THR A 363 10.20 14.71 9.37
CA THR A 363 9.53 15.53 10.38
C THR A 363 8.12 15.00 10.67
N GLY A 364 7.60 15.37 11.84
CA GLY A 364 6.20 15.10 12.19
C GLY A 364 5.22 15.83 11.26
N PHE A 365 3.96 15.44 11.33
CA PHE A 365 2.87 16.08 10.61
C PHE A 365 2.54 17.43 11.25
N ASN A 366 2.64 18.50 10.46
CA ASN A 366 2.20 19.85 10.84
C ASN A 366 0.85 20.15 10.19
N GLN A 367 0.48 21.43 10.04
CA GLN A 367 -0.73 21.78 9.29
C GLN A 367 -0.63 21.35 7.81
N PRO A 368 -1.71 20.80 7.23
CA PRO A 368 -1.73 20.47 5.81
C PRO A 368 -1.65 21.75 4.97
N ASP A 369 -1.03 21.63 3.79
CA ASP A 369 -0.93 22.73 2.84
C ASP A 369 -2.34 23.17 2.39
N LYS A 370 -2.65 24.45 2.50
CA LYS A 370 -4.02 24.97 2.31
C LYS A 370 -4.58 24.72 0.91
N THR A 371 -3.72 24.63 -0.11
CA THR A 371 -4.16 24.48 -1.50
C THR A 371 -4.32 23.00 -1.87
N THR A 372 -3.34 22.17 -1.51
CA THR A 372 -3.36 20.73 -1.85
C THR A 372 -4.14 19.89 -0.83
N GLY A 373 -4.24 20.36 0.41
CA GLY A 373 -4.71 19.57 1.55
C GLY A 373 -3.80 18.40 1.90
N MET A 374 -2.53 18.40 1.44
CA MET A 374 -1.55 17.36 1.75
C MET A 374 -0.56 17.86 2.81
N TYR A 375 -0.12 16.97 3.70
CA TYR A 375 0.94 17.29 4.64
C TYR A 375 2.28 17.46 3.93
N THR A 376 3.05 18.48 4.34
CA THR A 376 4.43 18.66 3.88
C THR A 376 5.39 18.17 4.96
N VAL A 377 6.34 17.31 4.60
CA VAL A 377 7.40 16.80 5.48
C VAL A 377 8.78 16.98 4.86
N HIS A 378 9.83 16.97 5.66
CA HIS A 378 11.22 16.94 5.21
C HIS A 378 12.03 15.96 6.07
N ARG A 379 13.25 15.62 5.67
CA ARG A 379 14.10 14.72 6.45
C ARG A 379 14.41 15.35 7.81
N SER A 380 14.23 14.58 8.89
CA SER A 380 14.58 15.03 10.23
C SER A 380 16.08 14.91 10.44
N SER A 381 16.70 15.95 10.98
CA SER A 381 18.12 15.96 11.33
C SER A 381 18.32 16.21 12.83
N ARG A 382 19.30 15.54 13.43
CA ARG A 382 19.81 15.82 14.78
C ARG A 382 21.32 16.01 14.69
N GLY A 383 21.81 17.18 15.11
CA GLY A 383 23.25 17.50 15.08
C GLY A 383 23.88 17.37 13.68
N GLN A 384 23.24 17.93 12.65
CA GLN A 384 23.67 17.85 11.23
C GLN A 384 23.72 16.42 10.62
N ARG A 385 23.25 15.40 11.34
CA ARG A 385 23.08 14.02 10.84
C ARG A 385 21.62 13.65 10.72
N ARG A 386 21.33 12.61 9.93
CA ARG A 386 19.96 12.09 9.77
C ARG A 386 19.47 11.54 11.11
N ASN A 387 18.24 11.87 11.49
CA ASN A 387 17.61 11.32 12.69
C ASN A 387 17.23 9.86 12.44
N ALA A 388 18.12 8.94 12.81
CA ALA A 388 17.93 7.51 12.64
C ALA A 388 17.53 6.82 13.94
N ALA A 389 16.79 5.72 13.82
CA ALA A 389 16.39 4.89 14.95
C ALA A 389 16.28 3.43 14.54
N ILE A 390 16.24 2.54 15.53
CA ILE A 390 15.86 1.15 15.36
C ILE A 390 14.53 0.94 16.07
N VAL A 391 13.57 0.42 15.33
CA VAL A 391 12.20 0.19 15.81
C VAL A 391 11.82 -1.27 15.58
N SER A 392 11.00 -1.80 16.49
CA SER A 392 10.32 -3.08 16.26
C SER A 392 9.34 -2.96 15.10
N VAL A 393 9.28 -3.97 14.23
CA VAL A 393 8.38 -3.97 13.07
C VAL A 393 6.90 -3.90 13.47
N GLU A 394 6.56 -4.25 14.71
CA GLU A 394 5.20 -4.13 15.25
C GLU A 394 4.72 -2.67 15.32
N HIS A 395 5.63 -1.68 15.32
CA HIS A 395 5.28 -0.27 15.31
C HIS A 395 5.05 0.27 13.89
N ILE A 396 5.29 -0.54 12.85
CA ILE A 396 5.14 -0.12 11.45
C ILE A 396 3.71 -0.39 11.01
N VAL A 397 2.91 0.67 10.90
CA VAL A 397 1.46 0.56 10.64
C VAL A 397 1.16 0.25 9.19
N ARG A 398 1.80 0.97 8.26
CA ARG A 398 1.54 0.85 6.82
C ARG A 398 2.63 1.51 5.98
N PRO A 399 2.86 1.04 4.73
CA PRO A 399 3.61 1.80 3.76
C PRO A 399 2.90 3.12 3.42
N CYS A 400 3.65 4.15 3.09
CA CYS A 400 3.14 5.42 2.59
C CYS A 400 3.92 5.88 1.35
N HIS A 401 3.39 6.89 0.66
CA HIS A 401 4.01 7.46 -0.53
C HIS A 401 4.34 8.95 -0.30
N LEU A 402 5.58 9.32 -0.62
CA LEU A 402 6.09 10.69 -0.53
C LEU A 402 6.42 11.21 -1.93
N MET A 403 5.88 12.38 -2.30
CA MET A 403 6.15 13.02 -3.58
C MET A 403 7.07 14.21 -3.37
N GLY A 404 8.17 14.31 -4.12
CA GLY A 404 9.07 15.48 -4.04
C GLY A 404 8.31 16.79 -4.31
N LYS A 405 8.38 17.75 -3.39
CA LYS A 405 7.70 19.05 -3.50
C LYS A 405 8.52 19.98 -4.39
N SER A 406 8.00 20.29 -5.58
CA SER A 406 8.61 21.23 -6.53
C SER A 406 7.76 22.48 -6.73
N GLY A 407 8.42 23.64 -6.88
CA GLY A 407 7.77 24.86 -7.37
C GLY A 407 7.53 24.80 -8.90
N LEU A 408 7.31 25.95 -9.54
CA LEU A 408 6.94 26.03 -10.97
C LEU A 408 7.83 25.18 -11.89
N LYS A 409 9.14 25.16 -11.61
CA LYS A 409 10.11 24.28 -12.28
C LYS A 409 10.48 23.13 -11.35
N ILE A 410 10.45 21.91 -11.89
CA ILE A 410 11.01 20.73 -11.22
C ILE A 410 12.53 20.67 -11.45
N ASP A 411 13.27 20.19 -10.45
CA ASP A 411 14.68 19.85 -10.62
C ASP A 411 14.82 18.67 -11.59
N ARG A 412 15.52 18.88 -12.70
CA ARG A 412 15.73 17.87 -13.75
C ARG A 412 16.65 16.73 -13.31
N LYS A 413 17.35 16.87 -12.18
CA LYS A 413 18.15 15.80 -11.59
C LYS A 413 17.30 14.75 -10.88
N TRP A 414 16.05 15.09 -10.54
CA TRP A 414 15.16 14.16 -9.87
C TRP A 414 14.71 13.05 -10.80
N THR A 415 14.82 11.83 -10.29
CA THR A 415 14.40 10.59 -10.92
C THR A 415 13.63 9.76 -9.89
N THR A 416 12.90 8.75 -10.34
CA THR A 416 12.21 7.79 -9.46
C THR A 416 13.10 7.24 -8.34
N ASP A 417 14.36 6.98 -8.67
CA ASP A 417 15.30 6.28 -7.79
C ASP A 417 15.98 7.21 -6.79
N ASN A 418 16.07 8.52 -7.07
CA ASN A 418 16.83 9.46 -6.24
C ASN A 418 15.98 10.55 -5.57
N VAL A 419 14.72 10.76 -5.98
CA VAL A 419 13.91 11.91 -5.52
C VAL A 419 13.72 11.89 -3.99
N ILE A 420 13.58 10.71 -3.39
CA ILE A 420 13.46 10.57 -1.92
C ILE A 420 14.75 10.98 -1.20
N ASP A 421 15.91 10.84 -1.84
CA ASP A 421 17.21 11.21 -1.27
C ASP A 421 17.61 12.66 -1.58
N GLN A 422 17.20 13.20 -2.73
CA GLN A 422 17.61 14.53 -3.22
C GLN A 422 16.63 15.66 -2.90
N ALA A 423 15.32 15.40 -2.85
CA ALA A 423 14.36 16.46 -2.57
C ALA A 423 14.42 16.89 -1.11
N THR A 424 14.31 18.19 -0.86
CA THR A 424 14.31 18.74 0.50
C THR A 424 12.97 18.54 1.19
N TYR A 425 11.87 18.77 0.46
CA TYR A 425 10.51 18.72 0.98
C TYR A 425 9.69 17.71 0.19
N PHE A 426 8.71 17.12 0.86
CA PHE A 426 7.84 16.09 0.30
C PHE A 426 6.39 16.35 0.67
N TYR A 427 5.48 16.04 -0.24
CA TYR A 427 4.07 15.86 0.06
C TYR A 427 3.80 14.42 0.47
N PHE A 428 3.15 14.21 1.62
CA PHE A 428 2.50 12.94 1.93
C PHE A 428 1.31 12.76 1.00
N ASN A 429 1.26 11.63 0.28
CA ASN A 429 0.22 11.35 -0.69
C ASN A 429 -0.93 10.53 -0.09
N PRO A 430 -2.07 11.13 0.30
CA PRO A 430 -3.22 10.37 0.76
C PRO A 430 -3.90 9.61 -0.39
N TYR A 431 -3.69 10.04 -1.63
CA TYR A 431 -4.30 9.46 -2.83
C TYR A 431 -3.57 8.22 -3.34
N ILE A 432 -2.71 7.57 -2.55
CA ILE A 432 -2.06 6.33 -3.01
C ILE A 432 -3.06 5.17 -3.09
N ASP A 433 -4.03 5.14 -2.16
CA ASP A 433 -5.17 4.24 -2.17
C ASP A 433 -6.33 4.83 -1.36
N VAL A 434 -7.53 4.27 -1.55
CA VAL A 434 -8.77 4.72 -0.90
C VAL A 434 -8.68 4.62 0.62
N ASP A 435 -7.93 3.65 1.15
CA ASP A 435 -7.78 3.44 2.59
C ASP A 435 -6.97 4.55 3.26
N THR A 436 -5.87 4.95 2.64
CA THR A 436 -5.04 6.07 3.10
C THR A 436 -5.82 7.37 2.98
N PHE A 437 -6.53 7.57 1.86
CA PHE A 437 -7.39 8.73 1.66
C PHE A 437 -8.46 8.87 2.73
N SER A 438 -9.22 7.81 3.00
CA SER A 438 -10.32 7.89 3.98
C SER A 438 -9.81 8.16 5.40
N ARG A 439 -8.63 7.64 5.75
CA ARG A 439 -8.01 7.88 7.07
C ARG A 439 -7.50 9.29 7.20
N ASP A 440 -6.87 9.82 6.15
CA ASP A 440 -6.42 11.22 6.11
C ASP A 440 -7.59 12.21 6.21
N ARG A 441 -8.72 11.91 5.55
CA ARG A 441 -9.86 12.84 5.45
C ARG A 441 -10.92 12.70 6.55
N LEU A 442 -11.01 11.56 7.20
CA LEU A 442 -12.09 11.25 8.15
C LEU A 442 -11.61 10.70 9.49
N GLY A 443 -10.30 10.43 9.61
CA GLY A 443 -9.68 9.95 10.84
C GLY A 443 -9.17 11.07 11.72
#